data_AF-A0A7X8ZY68-F1
#
_entry.id   AF-A0A7X8ZY68-F1
#
_cell.length_a   1.000
_cell.length_b   1.000
_cell.length_c   1.000
_cell.angle_alpha   90.00
_cell.angle_beta   90.00
_cell.angle_gamma   90.00
#
_symmetry.space_group_name_H-M   'P 1'
#
loop_
_entity.id
_entity.type
_entity.pdbx_description
1 polymer ?
#
loop_
_entity_poly.entity_id
_entity_poly.type
_entity_poly.pdbx_seq_one_letter_code
_entity_poly.pdbx_strand_id
1 'polypeptide(L)' 'DINNPDATTAYLLAVIAARTNNFNDVTANLSTAMQRNSAMKAQAATDLEFAKYRSNSTFQSLIR' A
#
# COMPACT_ATOMS: atom_id res chain seq x y z
N ASP A 1 10.57 -7.76 22.63
CA ASP A 1 10.32 -8.19 21.24
C ASP A 1 9.64 -7.11 20.43
N ILE A 2 10.23 -6.72 19.29
CA ILE A 2 9.50 -5.96 18.28
C ILE A 2 8.63 -6.98 17.53
N ASN A 3 7.42 -7.17 18.08
CA ASN A 3 6.41 -8.13 17.65
C ASN A 3 5.64 -7.66 16.40
N ASN A 4 6.31 -7.34 15.29
CA ASN A 4 5.57 -7.01 14.07
C ASN A 4 6.34 -7.39 12.80
N PRO A 5 5.80 -8.26 11.91
CA PRO A 5 6.21 -8.24 10.52
C PRO A 5 5.99 -6.82 9.99
N ASP A 6 7.08 -6.20 9.51
CA ASP A 6 7.20 -4.76 9.40
C ASP A 6 6.25 -4.18 8.33
N ALA A 7 5.16 -3.55 8.80
CA ALA A 7 4.20 -2.84 7.95
C ALA A 7 4.88 -1.79 7.07
N THR A 8 5.96 -1.17 7.57
CA THR A 8 6.77 -0.19 6.84
C THR A 8 7.48 -0.86 5.67
N THR A 9 8.10 -2.02 5.89
CA THR A 9 8.73 -2.80 4.81
C THR A 9 7.72 -3.14 3.71
N ALA A 10 6.53 -3.64 4.05
CA ALA A 10 5.50 -3.93 3.06
C ALA A 10 5.03 -2.66 2.33
N TYR A 11 4.85 -1.55 3.05
CA TYR A 11 4.44 -0.28 2.43
C TYR A 11 5.51 0.24 1.44
N LEU A 12 6.79 0.19 1.81
CA LEU A 12 7.89 0.60 0.94
C LEU A 12 8.01 -0.29 -0.31
N LEU A 13 7.73 -1.60 -0.20
CA LEU A 13 7.64 -2.49 -1.36
C LEU A 13 6.49 -2.10 -2.29
N ALA A 14 5.34 -1.67 -1.75
CA ALA A 14 4.25 -1.15 -2.57
C ALA A 14 4.65 0.14 -3.31
N VAL A 15 5.39 1.04 -2.67
CA VAL A 15 5.94 2.25 -3.31
C VAL A 15 6.89 1.88 -4.45
N ILE A 16 7.80 0.93 -4.23
CA ILE A 16 8.71 0.44 -5.27
C ILE A 16 7.92 -0.13 -6.46
N ALA A 17 6.92 -0.97 -6.18
CA ALA A 17 6.04 -1.53 -7.21
C ALA A 17 5.26 -0.44 -7.97
N ALA A 18 4.83 0.63 -7.30
CA ALA A 18 4.16 1.75 -7.94
C ALA A 18 5.07 2.45 -8.94
N ARG A 19 6.34 2.69 -8.57
CA ARG A 19 7.35 3.31 -9.43
C ARG A 19 7.73 2.46 -10.64
N THR A 20 7.64 1.14 -10.52
CA THR A 20 7.89 0.19 -11.62
C THR A 20 6.62 -0.18 -12.41
N ASN A 21 5.49 0.51 -12.17
CA ASN A 21 4.20 0.25 -12.79
C ASN A 21 3.64 -1.18 -12.55
N ASN A 22 4.07 -1.86 -11.49
CA ASN A 22 3.58 -3.18 -11.14
C ASN A 22 2.37 -3.08 -10.19
N PHE A 23 1.18 -2.89 -10.74
CA PHE A 23 -0.04 -2.69 -9.94
C PHE A 23 -0.42 -3.91 -9.07
N ASN A 24 -0.15 -5.13 -9.55
CA ASN A 24 -0.43 -6.34 -8.76
C ASN A 24 0.37 -6.32 -7.45
N ASP A 25 1.67 -6.03 -7.53
CA ASP A 25 2.53 -5.94 -6.36
C ASP A 25 2.18 -4.74 -5.47
N VAL A 26 1.70 -3.63 -6.03
CA VAL A 26 1.16 -2.51 -5.23
C VAL A 26 0.03 -3.00 -4.33
N THR A 27 -0.96 -3.68 -4.89
CA THR A 27 -2.15 -4.12 -4.14
C THR A 27 -1.83 -5.20 -3.12
N ALA A 28 -0.96 -6.16 -3.46
CA ALA A 28 -0.55 -7.23 -2.55
C ALA A 28 0.24 -6.69 -1.34
N ASN A 29 1.19 -5.79 -1.58
CA ASN A 29 2.01 -5.20 -0.53
C ASN A 29 1.21 -4.21 0.34
N LEU A 30 0.31 -3.41 -0.24
CA LEU A 30 -0.58 -2.54 0.54
C LEU A 30 -1.53 -3.34 1.44
N SER A 31 -2.13 -4.41 0.92
CA SER A 31 -2.97 -5.31 1.73
C SER A 31 -2.19 -5.84 2.93
N THR A 32 -0.94 -6.28 2.72
CA THR A 32 -0.05 -6.75 3.80
C THR A 32 0.23 -5.62 4.80
N ALA A 33 0.62 -4.42 4.33
CA ALA A 33 0.90 -3.28 5.20
C ALA A 33 -0.32 -2.90 6.06
N MET A 34 -1.52 -2.87 5.48
CA MET A 34 -2.78 -2.52 6.16
C MET A 34 -3.23 -3.59 7.16
N GLN A 35 -2.99 -4.87 6.88
CA GLN A 35 -3.24 -5.96 7.83
C GLN A 35 -2.35 -5.86 9.08
N ARG A 36 -1.14 -5.27 8.94
CA ARG A 36 -0.20 -5.09 10.06
C ARG A 36 -0.36 -3.74 10.76
N ASN A 37 -0.69 -2.70 10.02
CA ASN A 37 -0.98 -1.38 10.56
C ASN A 37 -2.06 -0.71 9.72
N SER A 38 -3.27 -0.63 10.26
CA SER A 38 -4.43 -0.03 9.59
C SER A 38 -4.23 1.46 9.26
N ALA A 39 -3.33 2.17 9.95
CA ALA A 39 -3.00 3.57 9.63
C ALA A 39 -2.41 3.73 8.22
N MET A 40 -1.87 2.65 7.64
CA MET A 40 -1.34 2.64 6.26
C MET A 40 -2.41 2.93 5.21
N LYS A 41 -3.70 2.72 5.53
CA LYS A 41 -4.82 3.11 4.65
C LYS A 41 -4.85 4.62 4.41
N ALA A 42 -4.82 5.41 5.49
CA ALA A 42 -4.83 6.86 5.40
C ALA A 42 -3.59 7.38 4.68
N GLN A 43 -2.42 6.79 4.96
CA GLN A 43 -1.18 7.14 4.28
C GLN A 43 -1.28 6.88 2.77
N ALA A 44 -1.71 5.67 2.36
CA ALA A 44 -1.84 5.29 0.95
C ALA A 44 -2.85 6.15 0.18
N ALA A 45 -3.90 6.65 0.84
CA ALA A 45 -4.90 7.52 0.22
C ALA A 45 -4.31 8.87 -0.23
N THR A 46 -3.35 9.41 0.52
CA THR A 46 -2.74 10.73 0.25
C THR A 46 -1.39 10.66 -0.46
N ASP A 47 -0.72 9.51 -0.42
CA ASP A 47 0.62 9.32 -1.00
C ASP A 47 0.62 9.58 -2.52
N LEU A 48 1.59 10.37 -2.98
CA LEU A 48 1.74 10.76 -4.39
C LEU A 48 2.11 9.57 -5.27
N GLU A 49 2.84 8.59 -4.72
CA GLU A 49 3.29 7.40 -5.45
C GLU A 49 2.11 6.57 -5.97
N PHE A 50 0.96 6.64 -5.29
CA PHE A 50 -0.27 5.94 -5.67
C PHE A 50 -1.28 6.81 -6.42
N ALA A 51 -0.95 8.07 -6.74
CA ALA A 51 -1.90 9.02 -7.33
C ALA A 51 -2.57 8.49 -8.61
N LYS A 52 -1.81 7.82 -9.48
CA LYS A 52 -2.33 7.21 -10.72
C LYS A 52 -3.33 6.06 -10.50
N TYR A 53 -3.38 5.47 -9.31
CA TYR A 53 -4.28 4.36 -8.99
C TYR A 53 -5.55 4.81 -8.26
N ARG A 54 -5.69 6.09 -7.89
CA ARG A 54 -6.84 6.58 -7.10
C ARG A 54 -8.19 6.43 -7.81
N SER A 55 -8.22 6.37 -9.14
CA SER A 55 -9.43 6.07 -9.93
C SER A 55 -9.67 4.58 -10.14
N ASN A 56 -8.71 3.70 -9.80
CA ASN A 56 -8.85 2.27 -9.94
C ASN A 56 -9.73 1.69 -8.83
N SER A 57 -10.76 0.92 -9.19
CA SER A 57 -11.72 0.36 -8.24
C SER A 57 -11.07 -0.59 -7.22
N THR A 58 -10.11 -1.43 -7.64
CA THR A 58 -9.37 -2.32 -6.74
C THR A 58 -8.59 -1.53 -5.69
N PHE A 59 -7.89 -0.48 -6.12
CA PHE A 59 -7.16 0.39 -5.19
C PHE A 59 -8.11 1.10 -4.22
N GLN A 60 -9.22 1.65 -4.70
CA GLN A 60 -10.22 2.28 -3.84
C GLN A 60 -10.79 1.31 -2.80
N SER A 61 -11.04 0.06 -3.17
CA SER A 61 -11.52 -0.96 -2.23
C SER A 61 -10.50 -1.31 -1.14
N LEU A 62 -9.20 -1.15 -1.40
CA LEU A 62 -8.15 -1.38 -0.40
C LEU A 62 -8.06 -0.23 0.63
N ILE A 63 -8.16 1.01 0.16
CA ILE A 63 -7.97 2.20 1.03
C ILE A 63 -9.26 2.72 1.68
N ARG A 64 -10.43 2.16 1.32
CA ARG A 64 -11.70 2.43 2.00
C ARG A 64 -11.77 1.79 3.39
#